data_AF-A0A4P6JYZ8-F1
#
_entry.id   AF-A0A4P6JYZ8-F1
#
_cell.length_a   1.000
_cell.length_b   1.000
_cell.length_c   1.000
_cell.angle_alpha   90.00
_cell.angle_beta   90.00
_cell.angle_gamma   90.00
#
_symmetry.space_group_name_H-M   'P 1'
#
loop_
_entity.id
_entity.type
_entity.pdbx_description
1 polymer ?
#
loop_
_entity_poly.entity_id
_entity_poly.type
_entity_poly.pdbx_seq_one_letter_code
_entity_poly.pdbx_strand_id
1 'polypeptide(L)' 'MNGISFYRLFQWQHNVSLLVLARESNRHPYIIWDLLLGHPMRRDDAAIILATFNELTGTNYALDQFVIVYQEERR' A
#
# COMPACT_ATOMS: atom_id res chain seq x y z
N MET A 1 2.79 16.37 11.66
CA MET A 1 2.07 15.43 10.78
C MET A 1 2.28 14.03 11.33
N ASN A 2 1.24 13.38 11.86
CA ASN A 2 1.31 12.00 12.35
C ASN A 2 0.70 11.07 11.30
N GLY A 3 1.38 10.88 10.16
CA GLY A 3 0.96 9.90 9.15
C GLY A 3 1.18 8.47 9.65
N ILE A 4 0.35 7.52 9.21
CA ILE A 4 0.47 6.10 9.58
C ILE A 4 1.28 5.39 8.48
N SER A 5 2.14 4.44 8.82
CA SER A 5 2.78 3.60 7.80
C SER A 5 1.82 2.52 7.32
N PHE A 6 1.89 2.15 6.04
CA PHE A 6 1.05 1.08 5.49
C PHE A 6 1.26 -0.24 6.26
N TYR A 7 2.48 -0.50 6.75
CA TYR A 7 2.78 -1.63 7.62
C TYR A 7 1.91 -1.70 8.87
N ARG A 8 1.74 -0.57 9.59
CA ARG A 8 0.91 -0.54 10.80
C ARG A 8 -0.55 -0.86 10.50
N LEU A 9 -1.07 -0.28 9.42
CA LEU A 9 -2.44 -0.56 8.99
C LEU A 9 -2.60 -2.04 8.61
N PHE A 10 -1.66 -2.58 7.84
CA PHE A 10 -1.66 -3.97 7.39
C PHE A 10 -1.61 -4.95 8.57
N GLN A 11 -0.86 -4.62 9.63
CA GLN A 11 -0.83 -5.42 10.87
C GLN A 11 -2.16 -5.43 11.62
N TRP A 12 -2.93 -4.33 11.62
CA TRP A 12 -4.24 -4.30 12.28
C TRP A 12 -5.28 -5.14 11.54
N GLN A 13 -5.14 -5.25 10.22
CA GLN A 13 -6.08 -5.96 9.37
C GLN A 13 -5.61 -7.39 9.08
N HIS A 14 -5.59 -8.22 10.13
CA HIS A 14 -5.16 -9.63 10.09
C HIS A 14 -5.87 -10.50 9.04
N ASN A 15 -6.99 -10.03 8.48
CA ASN A 15 -7.77 -10.74 7.46
C ASN A 15 -7.26 -10.50 6.02
N VAL A 16 -6.28 -9.62 5.80
CA VAL A 16 -5.68 -9.38 4.48
C VAL A 16 -4.34 -10.09 4.37
N SER A 17 -4.29 -11.13 3.55
CA SER A 17 -3.03 -11.77 3.17
C SER A 17 -2.29 -10.93 2.13
N LEU A 18 -0.95 -10.86 2.24
CA LEU A 18 -0.10 -10.19 1.26
C LEU A 18 -0.28 -10.79 -0.14
N LEU A 19 -0.46 -12.11 -0.23
CA LEU A 19 -0.68 -12.79 -1.51
C LEU A 19 -2.05 -12.47 -2.11
N VAL A 20 -3.08 -12.32 -1.26
CA VAL A 20 -4.41 -11.90 -1.73
C VAL A 20 -4.32 -10.47 -2.23
N LEU A 21 -3.72 -9.56 -1.46
CA LEU A 21 -3.55 -8.17 -1.87
C LEU A 21 -2.76 -8.04 -3.19
N ALA A 22 -1.68 -8.81 -3.35
CA ALA A 22 -0.90 -8.85 -4.58
C ALA A 22 -1.73 -9.35 -5.78
N ARG A 23 -2.51 -10.43 -5.60
CA ARG A 23 -3.37 -10.99 -6.64
C ARG A 23 -4.46 -10.01 -7.07
N GLU A 24 -5.20 -9.45 -6.12
CA GLU A 24 -6.34 -8.56 -6.41
C GLU A 24 -5.88 -7.19 -6.95
N SER A 25 -4.71 -6.70 -6.54
CA SER A 25 -4.15 -5.44 -7.08
C SER A 25 -3.43 -5.63 -8.42
N ASN A 26 -3.31 -6.87 -8.91
CA ASN A 26 -2.48 -7.23 -10.06
C ASN A 26 -1.06 -6.62 -9.95
N ARG A 27 -0.44 -6.80 -8.78
CA ARG A 27 0.93 -6.36 -8.49
C ARG A 27 1.77 -7.51 -7.99
N HIS A 28 3.06 -7.47 -8.35
CA HIS A 28 3.99 -8.47 -7.86
C HIS A 28 4.09 -8.35 -6.32
N PRO A 29 4.12 -9.46 -5.56
CA PRO A 29 4.24 -9.43 -4.09
C PRO A 29 5.39 -8.56 -3.56
N TYR A 30 6.49 -8.46 -4.31
CA TYR A 30 7.62 -7.58 -3.97
C TYR A 30 7.26 -6.09 -3.91
N ILE A 31 6.35 -5.61 -4.77
CA ILE A 31 5.90 -4.21 -4.74
C ILE A 31 5.09 -3.93 -3.47
N ILE A 32 4.30 -4.92 -3.03
CA ILE A 32 3.58 -4.82 -1.75
C ILE A 32 4.57 -4.79 -0.58
N TRP A 33 5.62 -5.63 -0.63
CA TRP A 33 6.70 -5.61 0.34
C TRP A 33 7.43 -4.27 0.38
N ASP A 34 7.73 -3.68 -0.77
CA ASP A 34 8.37 -2.37 -0.85
C ASP A 34 7.54 -1.30 -0.14
N LEU A 35 6.21 -1.29 -0.35
CA LEU A 35 5.30 -0.40 0.37
C LEU A 35 5.32 -0.63 1.89
N LEU A 36 5.31 -1.89 2.33
CA LEU A 36 5.34 -2.26 3.74
C LEU A 36 6.66 -1.88 4.43
N LEU A 37 7.77 -2.01 3.72
CA LEU A 37 9.11 -1.70 4.24
C LEU A 37 9.47 -0.21 4.10
N GLY A 38 8.64 0.58 3.42
CA GLY A 38 8.89 2.00 3.18
C GLY A 38 9.96 2.27 2.12
N HIS A 39 10.17 1.32 1.20
CA HIS A 39 11.04 1.54 0.05
C HIS A 39 10.40 2.53 -0.94
N PRO A 40 11.22 3.33 -1.66
CA PRO A 40 10.70 4.23 -2.69
C PRO A 40 9.91 3.46 -3.74
N MET A 41 8.67 3.88 -4.01
CA MET A 41 7.82 3.26 -5.04
C MET A 41 7.10 4.28 -5.92
N ARG A 42 6.47 3.81 -7.00
CA ARG A 42 5.65 4.67 -7.86
C ARG A 42 4.33 5.03 -7.18
N ARG A 43 3.86 6.27 -7.37
CA ARG A 43 2.59 6.73 -6.80
C ARG A 43 1.40 5.92 -7.29
N ASP A 44 1.40 5.52 -8.57
CA ASP A 44 0.35 4.69 -9.16
C ASP A 44 0.24 3.32 -8.48
N ASP A 45 1.37 2.70 -8.17
CA ASP A 45 1.39 1.40 -7.50
C ASP A 45 0.85 1.52 -6.07
N ALA A 46 1.28 2.54 -5.33
CA ALA A 46 0.73 2.82 -4.01
C ALA A 46 -0.79 3.07 -4.04
N ALA A 47 -1.27 3.82 -5.03
CA ALA A 47 -2.70 4.12 -5.21
C ALA A 47 -3.52 2.85 -5.46
N ILE A 48 -3.05 2.00 -6.36
CA ILE A 48 -3.73 0.75 -6.72
C ILE A 48 -3.77 -0.20 -5.52
N ILE A 49 -2.64 -0.37 -4.82
CA ILE A 49 -2.57 -1.24 -3.64
C ILE A 49 -3.50 -0.75 -2.54
N LEU A 50 -3.55 0.57 -2.29
CA LEU A 50 -4.44 1.15 -1.29
C LEU A 50 -5.92 0.99 -1.68
N ALA A 51 -6.27 1.21 -2.95
CA ALA A 51 -7.63 1.02 -3.44
C ALA A 51 -8.08 -0.43 -3.26
N THR A 52 -7.27 -1.40 -3.67
CA THR A 52 -7.56 -2.83 -3.47
C THR A 52 -7.65 -3.19 -1.99
N PHE A 53 -6.78 -2.64 -1.14
CA PHE A 53 -6.85 -2.86 0.30
C PHE A 53 -8.18 -2.34 0.88
N ASN A 54 -8.59 -1.14 0.48
CA ASN A 54 -9.87 -0.54 0.88
C ASN A 54 -11.05 -1.44 0.47
N GLU A 55 -11.06 -1.94 -0.76
CA GLU A 55 -12.09 -2.88 -1.25
C GLU A 55 -12.15 -4.18 -0.44
N LEU A 56 -10.99 -4.79 -0.17
CA LEU A 56 -10.91 -6.05 0.59
C LEU A 56 -11.33 -5.90 2.06
N THR A 57 -11.24 -4.69 2.62
CA THR A 57 -11.44 -4.45 4.05
C THR A 57 -12.70 -3.63 4.35
N GLY A 58 -13.39 -3.13 3.32
CA GLY A 58 -14.50 -2.20 3.47
C GLY A 58 -14.10 -0.86 4.08
N THR A 59 -12.85 -0.42 3.87
CA THR A 59 -12.33 0.84 4.39
C THR A 59 -12.24 1.91 3.30
N ASN A 60 -11.90 3.15 3.66
CA ASN A 60 -11.82 4.27 2.71
C ASN A 60 -10.65 5.21 3.06
N TYR A 61 -9.46 4.64 3.20
CA TYR A 61 -8.26 5.42 3.47
C TYR A 61 -7.79 6.16 2.21
N ALA A 62 -7.19 7.34 2.41
CA ALA A 62 -6.61 8.15 1.35
C ALA A 62 -5.07 8.12 1.42
N LEU A 63 -4.38 8.29 0.28
CA LEU A 63 -2.92 8.20 0.20
C LEU A 63 -2.18 9.20 1.09
N ASP A 64 -2.73 10.40 1.29
CA ASP A 64 -2.16 11.46 2.11
C ASP A 64 -2.19 11.17 3.62
N GLN A 65 -2.95 10.16 4.04
CA GLN A 65 -2.96 9.65 5.41
C GLN A 65 -1.74 8.77 5.71
N PHE A 66 -1.01 8.35 4.66
CA PHE A 66 0.13 7.45 4.78
C PHE A 66 1.47 8.15 4.57
N VAL A 67 2.48 7.68 5.30
CA VAL A 67 3.88 8.03 5.04
C VAL A 67 4.42 7.07 3.98
N ILE A 68 4.48 7.53 2.72
CA ILE A 68 4.99 6.75 1.58
C ILE A 68 6.15 7.51 0.94
N VAL A 69 7.24 6.79 0.67
CA VAL A 69 8.37 7.33 -0.07
C VAL A 69 8.13 7.08 -1.56
N TYR A 70 8.09 8.15 -2.35
CA TYR A 70 7.89 8.02 -3.79
C TYR A 70 9.21 8.05 -4.56
N GLN A 71 9.31 7.24 -5.60
CA GLN A 71 10.40 7.35 -6.57
C GLN A 71 10.29 8.70 -7.29
N GLU A 72 11.41 9.38 -7.47
CA GLU A 72 11.46 10.56 -8.33
C GLU A 72 11.19 10.12 -9.77
N GLU A 73 10.19 10.73 -10.41
CA GLU A 73 9.99 10.58 -11.85
C GLU A 73 11.19 11.19 -12.56
N ARG A 74 12.10 10.34 -13.07
CA ARG A 74 13.07 10.77 -14.07
C ARG A 74 12.29 11.08 -15.35
N ARG A 75 11.98 12.36 -15.53
CA ARG A 75 11.49 12.94 -16.79
C ARG A 75 12.56 12.89 -17.88
#